data_AF-A0A9D1YFF8-F1
#
_entry.id   AF-A0A9D1YFF8-F1
#
_cell.length_a   1.000
_cell.length_b   1.000
_cell.length_c   1.000
_cell.angle_alpha   90.00
_cell.angle_beta   90.00
_cell.angle_gamma   90.00
#
_symmetry.space_group_name_H-M   'P 1'
#
loop_
_entity.id
_entity.type
_entity.pdbx_description
1 polymer ?
#
loop_
_entity_poly.entity_id
_entity_poly.type
_entity_poly.pdbx_seq_one_letter_code
_entity_poly.pdbx_strand_id
1 'polypeptide(L)'
;MTMIPLIPIAVTAAAIYGGYWVITSRNLEFEYSVTNGDLTVDKIINKRRRKRLLSFDVKEAEEMGKYDPRRMEQRPVDQRIMATETETGEDAWYILARTPKYGRTMLVFNPNENVLDGIKAGMTRQMRINVFGRS
;
A
#
# COMPACT_ATOMS: atom_id res chain seq x y z
N MET A 1 17.24 -46.09 29.30
CA MET A 1 16.19 -45.16 28.85
C MET A 1 16.87 -43.82 28.57
N THR A 2 17.20 -43.53 27.30
CA THR A 2 17.91 -42.30 26.93
C THR A 2 16.96 -41.11 27.07
N MET A 3 17.28 -40.17 27.97
CA MET A 3 16.58 -38.89 28.10
C MET A 3 16.72 -38.15 26.77
N ILE A 4 15.62 -38.00 26.02
CA ILE A 4 15.63 -37.22 24.80
C ILE A 4 15.92 -35.76 25.21
N PRO A 5 16.97 -35.13 24.67
CA PRO A 5 17.30 -33.76 25.05
C PRO A 5 16.19 -32.82 24.52
N LEU A 6 15.44 -32.21 25.44
CA LEU A 6 14.31 -31.32 25.12
C LEU A 6 14.74 -30.02 24.43
N ILE A 7 15.95 -29.54 24.73
CA ILE A 7 16.50 -28.29 24.18
C ILE A 7 16.63 -28.34 22.65
N PRO A 8 17.32 -29.33 22.03
CA PRO A 8 17.43 -29.39 20.57
C PRO A 8 16.06 -29.59 19.88
N ILE A 9 15.11 -30.27 20.51
CA ILE A 9 13.74 -30.39 19.99
C ILE A 9 13.05 -29.02 19.98
N ALA A 10 13.11 -28.29 21.09
CA ALA A 10 12.52 -26.96 21.18
C ALA A 10 13.14 -25.99 20.17
N VAL A 11 14.47 -26.00 20.02
CA VAL A 11 15.18 -25.19 19.02
C VAL A 11 14.74 -25.56 17.60
N THR A 12 14.65 -26.86 17.29
CA THR A 12 14.20 -27.33 15.97
C THR A 12 12.75 -26.92 15.69
N ALA A 13 11.85 -27.09 16.66
CA ALA A 13 10.46 -26.66 16.53
C ALA A 13 10.33 -25.15 16.33
N ALA A 14 11.10 -24.35 17.07
CA ALA A 14 11.14 -22.90 16.91
C ALA A 14 11.68 -22.49 15.53
N ALA A 15 12.71 -23.18 15.02
CA ALA A 15 13.26 -22.93 13.69
C ALA A 15 12.23 -23.26 12.58
N ILE A 16 11.52 -24.39 12.70
CA ILE A 16 10.45 -24.77 11.76
C ILE A 16 9.32 -23.73 11.79
N TYR A 17 8.87 -23.33 12.98
CA TYR A 17 7.80 -22.33 13.13
C TYR A 17 8.22 -20.97 12.55
N GLY A 18 9.44 -20.52 12.87
CA GLY A 18 10.02 -19.29 12.33
C GLY A 18 10.13 -19.32 10.81
N GLY A 19 10.63 -20.43 10.25
CA GLY A 19 10.71 -20.64 8.81
C GLY A 19 9.33 -20.58 8.13
N TYR A 20 8.33 -21.27 8.69
CA TYR A 20 6.95 -21.21 8.21
C TYR A 20 6.38 -19.79 8.23
N TRP A 21 6.62 -19.04 9.32
CA TRP A 21 6.16 -17.66 9.44
C TRP A 21 6.82 -16.74 8.40
N VAL A 22 8.13 -16.87 8.19
CA VAL A 22 8.86 -16.09 7.16
C VAL A 22 8.33 -16.41 5.78
N ILE A 23 8.23 -17.69 5.40
CA ILE A 23 7.73 -18.12 4.08
C ILE A 23 6.33 -17.56 3.82
N THR A 24 5.42 -17.71 4.79
CA THR A 24 4.05 -17.22 4.63
C THR A 24 3.96 -15.70 4.60
N SER A 25 4.91 -14.96 5.18
CA SER A 25 4.91 -13.49 5.14
C SER A 25 5.33 -12.88 3.79
N ARG A 26 5.93 -13.67 2.88
CA ARG A 26 6.49 -13.17 1.61
C ARG A 26 5.44 -12.94 0.52
N ASN A 27 4.31 -13.63 0.58
CA ASN A 27 3.26 -13.48 -0.43
C ASN A 27 2.39 -12.27 -0.07
N LEU A 28 2.70 -11.12 -0.65
CA LEU A 28 2.05 -9.84 -0.40
C LEU A 28 1.31 -9.38 -1.65
N GLU A 29 0.03 -9.10 -1.50
CA GLU A 29 -0.83 -8.54 -2.54
C GLU A 29 -1.46 -7.26 -1.98
N PHE A 30 -1.75 -6.29 -2.85
CA PHE A 30 -2.44 -5.06 -2.48
C PHE A 30 -3.81 -5.00 -3.16
N GLU A 31 -4.81 -4.57 -2.42
CA GLU A 31 -6.16 -4.36 -2.92
C GLU A 31 -6.55 -2.89 -2.71
N TYR A 32 -7.14 -2.30 -3.75
CA TYR A 32 -7.59 -0.92 -3.75
C TYR A 32 -9.11 -0.91 -3.97
N SER A 33 -9.84 -0.19 -3.12
CA SER A 33 -11.27 -0.02 -3.28
C SER A 33 -11.66 1.44 -3.12
N VAL A 34 -12.58 1.90 -3.97
CA VAL A 34 -13.13 3.26 -3.91
C VAL A 34 -14.62 3.15 -3.65
N THR A 35 -15.09 3.71 -2.54
CA THR A 35 -16.51 3.68 -2.18
C THR A 35 -16.96 5.07 -1.74
N ASN A 36 -17.94 5.65 -2.44
CA ASN A 36 -18.45 7.00 -2.14
C ASN A 36 -17.39 8.10 -2.08
N GLY A 37 -16.27 7.93 -2.79
CA GLY A 37 -15.13 8.85 -2.75
C GLY A 37 -14.08 8.55 -1.68
N ASP A 38 -14.29 7.58 -0.79
CA ASP A 38 -13.24 7.07 0.10
C ASP A 38 -12.37 6.04 -0.63
N LEU A 39 -11.06 6.28 -0.71
CA LEU A 39 -10.08 5.32 -1.20
C LEU A 39 -9.51 4.54 -0.02
N THR A 40 -9.71 3.23 -0.04
CA THR A 40 -9.12 2.29 0.90
C THR A 40 -8.03 1.45 0.21
N VAL A 41 -6.89 1.28 0.90
CA VAL A 41 -5.80 0.40 0.49
C VAL A 41 -5.56 -0.66 1.54
N ASP A 42 -5.72 -1.92 1.14
CA ASP A 42 -5.52 -3.09 2.00
C ASP A 42 -4.32 -3.92 1.54
N LYS A 43 -3.55 -4.43 2.50
CA LYS A 43 -2.50 -5.42 2.28
C LYS A 43 -3.04 -6.81 2.58
N ILE A 44 -2.92 -7.72 1.63
CA ILE A 44 -3.27 -9.13 1.76
C ILE A 44 -1.97 -9.92 1.93
N ILE A 45 -1.85 -10.64 3.05
CA ILE A 45 -0.70 -11.48 3.38
C ILE A 45 -1.13 -12.94 3.23
N ASN A 46 -0.42 -13.67 2.38
CA ASN A 46 -0.63 -15.08 2.08
C ASN A 46 -2.07 -15.45 1.72
N LYS A 47 -2.77 -14.56 0.99
CA LYS A 47 -4.18 -14.73 0.60
C LYS A 47 -5.14 -15.02 1.77
N ARG A 48 -4.74 -14.70 3.00
CA ARG A 48 -5.48 -15.08 4.22
C ARG A 48 -5.68 -13.91 5.18
N ARG A 49 -4.66 -13.08 5.40
CA ARG A 49 -4.72 -11.99 6.38
C ARG A 49 -4.77 -10.66 5.64
N ARG A 50 -5.88 -9.95 5.78
CA ARG A 50 -6.03 -8.57 5.28
C ARG A 50 -5.68 -7.58 6.40
N LYS A 51 -4.86 -6.58 6.08
CA LYS A 51 -4.52 -5.46 6.97
C LYS A 51 -4.70 -4.15 6.22
N ARG A 52 -5.56 -3.26 6.74
CA ARG A 52 -5.73 -1.92 6.17
C ARG A 52 -4.47 -1.09 6.35
N LEU A 53 -3.93 -0.60 5.23
CA LEU A 53 -2.78 0.30 5.23
C LEU A 53 -3.24 1.74 5.38
N LEU A 54 -4.23 2.15 4.58
CA LEU A 54 -4.66 3.53 4.46
C LEU A 54 -6.14 3.62 4.07
N SER A 55 -6.81 4.68 4.52
CA SER A 55 -8.16 5.10 4.11
C SER A 55 -8.18 6.62 4.13
N PHE A 56 -8.68 7.26 3.08
CA PHE A 56 -8.92 8.71 3.05
C PHE A 56 -9.96 9.09 2.00
N ASP A 57 -10.64 10.22 2.20
CA ASP A 57 -11.52 10.81 1.18
C ASP A 57 -10.69 11.43 0.05
N VAL A 58 -10.92 10.98 -1.18
CA VAL A 58 -10.25 11.47 -2.40
C VAL A 58 -10.44 12.98 -2.59
N LYS A 59 -11.50 13.59 -2.04
CA LYS A 59 -11.70 15.05 -2.06
C LYS A 59 -10.67 15.81 -1.24
N GLU A 60 -10.12 15.17 -0.21
CA GLU A 60 -9.11 15.74 0.68
C GLU A 60 -7.68 15.46 0.20
N ALA A 61 -7.52 14.74 -0.92
CA ALA A 61 -6.21 14.57 -1.52
C ALA A 61 -5.65 15.91 -2.03
N GLU A 62 -4.38 16.17 -1.72
CA GLU A 62 -3.67 17.38 -2.11
C GLU A 62 -3.28 17.33 -3.59
N GLU A 63 -2.78 16.17 -4.03
CA GLU A 63 -2.17 15.99 -5.34
C GLU A 63 -2.27 14.53 -5.78
N MET A 64 -2.43 14.29 -7.09
CA MET A 64 -2.35 12.96 -7.69
C MET A 64 -1.60 13.06 -9.02
N GLY A 65 -0.94 11.99 -9.44
CA GLY A 65 -0.37 11.91 -10.78
C GLY A 65 0.40 10.63 -11.02
N LYS A 66 1.10 10.59 -12.16
CA LYS A 66 2.07 9.54 -12.45
C LYS A 66 3.26 9.62 -11.50
N TYR A 67 3.66 8.47 -10.96
CA TYR A 67 4.78 8.38 -10.05
C TYR A 67 6.10 8.50 -10.83
N ASP A 68 6.96 9.38 -10.34
CA ASP A 68 8.35 9.51 -10.79
C ASP A 68 9.23 9.41 -9.53
N PRO A 69 9.96 8.31 -9.33
CA PRO A 69 10.76 8.09 -8.13
C PRO A 69 11.69 9.27 -7.82
N ARG A 70 12.35 9.83 -8.85
CA ARG A 70 13.35 10.90 -8.69
C ARG A 70 12.71 12.21 -8.24
N ARG A 71 11.57 12.56 -8.85
CA ARG A 71 10.82 13.77 -8.47
C ARG A 71 10.17 13.65 -7.10
N MET A 72 9.75 12.44 -6.74
CA MET A 72 9.05 12.18 -5.49
C MET A 72 10.01 11.94 -4.32
N GLU A 73 11.26 11.56 -4.55
CA GLU A 73 12.26 11.34 -3.49
C GLU A 73 12.44 12.55 -2.56
N GLN A 74 12.46 13.76 -3.11
CA GLN A 74 12.72 14.98 -2.33
C GLN A 74 11.45 15.65 -1.75
N ARG A 75 10.26 15.12 -2.03
CA ARG A 75 9.00 15.68 -1.53
C ARG A 75 8.89 15.48 0.00
N PRO A 76 8.62 16.54 0.78
CA PRO A 76 8.45 16.43 2.23
C PRO A 76 7.11 15.79 2.55
N VAL A 77 7.15 14.59 3.11
CA VAL A 77 5.98 13.82 3.55
C VAL A 77 6.30 13.15 4.88
N ASP A 78 5.30 13.03 5.74
CA ASP A 78 5.43 12.38 7.05
C ASP A 78 5.57 10.86 6.90
N GLN A 79 4.94 10.29 5.85
CA GLN A 79 4.99 8.86 5.57
C GLN A 79 4.90 8.54 4.07
N ARG A 80 5.59 7.47 3.66
CA ARG A 80 5.51 6.91 2.31
C ARG A 80 5.00 5.47 2.37
N ILE A 81 3.98 5.17 1.59
CA ILE A 81 3.39 3.85 1.48
C ILE A 81 3.55 3.39 0.02
N MET A 82 4.47 2.46 -0.21
CA MET A 82 4.62 1.75 -1.48
C MET A 82 3.67 0.55 -1.47
N ALA A 83 2.53 0.69 -2.13
CA ALA A 83 1.54 -0.35 -2.38
C ALA A 83 1.56 -0.73 -3.87
N THR A 84 2.76 -0.99 -4.39
CA THR A 84 3.03 -1.30 -5.80
C THR A 84 3.37 -2.77 -5.97
N GLU A 85 3.25 -3.27 -7.20
CA GLU A 85 3.66 -4.65 -7.53
C GLU A 85 5.20 -4.78 -7.59
N THR A 86 5.88 -3.72 -8.02
CA THR A 86 7.35 -3.64 -8.10
C THR A 86 7.91 -2.70 -7.04
N GLU A 87 9.12 -2.98 -6.54
CA GLU A 87 9.79 -2.12 -5.55
C GLU A 87 10.12 -0.72 -6.11
N THR A 88 10.27 -0.60 -7.43
CA THR A 88 10.60 0.65 -8.12
C THR A 88 9.39 1.52 -8.44
N GLY A 89 8.16 0.97 -8.34
CA GLY A 89 6.94 1.69 -8.68
C GLY A 89 6.80 1.97 -10.18
N GLU A 90 7.21 1.02 -11.02
CA GLU A 90 7.02 1.10 -12.48
C GLU A 90 5.54 1.25 -12.83
N ASP A 91 5.24 2.19 -13.75
CA ASP A 91 3.89 2.60 -14.16
C ASP A 91 2.92 2.98 -13.03
N ALA A 92 3.44 3.23 -11.83
CA ALA A 92 2.64 3.56 -10.68
C ALA A 92 2.07 4.98 -10.76
N TRP A 93 1.02 5.19 -9.98
CA TRP A 93 0.48 6.49 -9.65
C TRP A 93 0.82 6.83 -8.20
N TYR A 94 0.78 8.10 -7.88
CA TYR A 94 0.86 8.56 -6.50
C TYR A 94 -0.35 9.42 -6.13
N ILE A 95 -0.72 9.40 -4.86
CA ILE A 95 -1.64 10.35 -4.23
C ILE A 95 -0.97 10.89 -2.96
N LEU A 96 -0.97 12.21 -2.83
CA LEU A 96 -0.67 12.90 -1.59
C LEU A 96 -1.97 13.22 -0.87
N ALA A 97 -2.12 12.74 0.36
CA ALA A 97 -3.27 13.02 1.20
C ALA A 97 -2.85 13.10 2.67
N ARG A 98 -3.57 13.89 3.46
CA ARG A 98 -3.38 13.90 4.91
C ARG A 98 -4.24 12.80 5.52
N THR A 99 -3.62 11.93 6.31
CA THR A 99 -4.35 10.86 7.00
C THR A 99 -4.24 11.04 8.51
N PRO A 100 -5.29 10.69 9.28
CA PRO A 100 -5.25 10.81 10.74
C PRO A 100 -4.13 10.00 11.39
N LYS A 101 -3.75 8.87 10.79
CA LYS A 101 -2.77 7.93 11.33
C LYS A 101 -1.32 8.31 11.05
N TYR A 102 -1.05 8.89 9.88
CA TYR A 102 0.31 9.08 9.40
C TYR A 102 0.63 10.52 9.01
N GLY A 103 -0.31 11.46 9.15
CA GLY A 103 -0.11 12.83 8.68
C GLY A 103 -0.08 12.90 7.16
N ARG A 104 0.73 13.79 6.59
CA ARG A 104 0.88 13.97 5.15
C ARG A 104 1.54 12.73 4.54
N THR A 105 0.74 11.91 3.88
CA THR A 105 1.13 10.59 3.39
C THR A 105 1.19 10.57 1.87
N MET A 106 2.27 10.00 1.32
CA MET A 106 2.34 9.64 -0.09
C MET A 106 2.00 8.16 -0.25
N LEU A 107 0.89 7.88 -0.91
CA LEU A 107 0.54 6.55 -1.38
C LEU A 107 1.05 6.40 -2.81
N VAL A 108 1.85 5.37 -3.07
CA VAL A 108 2.28 4.97 -4.42
C VAL A 108 1.68 3.60 -4.72
N PHE A 109 1.01 3.44 -5.86
CA PHE A 109 0.23 2.24 -6.16
C PHE A 109 -0.02 2.08 -7.66
N ASN A 110 -0.43 0.87 -8.08
CA ASN A 110 -0.75 0.54 -9.46
C ASN A 110 -2.28 0.40 -9.63
N PRO A 111 -3.05 1.50 -9.71
CA PRO A 111 -4.50 1.41 -9.90
C PRO A 111 -4.84 0.85 -11.28
N ASN A 112 -5.85 -0.03 -11.33
CA ASN A 112 -6.51 -0.38 -12.58
C ASN A 112 -7.51 0.71 -13.01
N GLU A 113 -8.09 0.55 -14.20
CA GLU A 113 -9.03 1.52 -14.77
C GLU A 113 -10.24 1.78 -13.87
N ASN A 114 -10.82 0.73 -13.28
CA ASN A 114 -11.97 0.85 -12.37
C ASN A 114 -11.64 1.70 -11.14
N VAL A 115 -10.47 1.51 -10.55
CA VAL A 115 -10.00 2.31 -9.40
C VAL A 115 -9.75 3.75 -9.83
N LEU A 116 -9.12 3.97 -10.97
CA LEU A 116 -8.91 5.32 -11.51
C LEU A 116 -10.24 6.05 -11.74
N ASP A 117 -11.25 5.38 -12.29
CA ASP A 117 -12.55 5.97 -12.56
C ASP A 117 -13.32 6.26 -11.27
N GLY A 118 -13.23 5.37 -10.28
CA GLY A 118 -13.75 5.62 -8.94
C GLY A 118 -13.11 6.85 -8.29
N ILE A 119 -11.78 6.97 -8.37
CA ILE A 119 -11.06 8.15 -7.85
C ILE A 119 -11.50 9.41 -8.62
N LYS A 120 -11.55 9.38 -9.96
CA LYS A 120 -12.01 10.51 -10.79
C LYS A 120 -13.42 10.99 -10.41
N ALA A 121 -14.31 10.07 -10.06
CA ALA A 121 -15.66 10.40 -9.61
C ALA A 121 -15.66 11.09 -8.23
N GLY A 122 -14.74 10.72 -7.34
CA GLY A 122 -14.55 11.34 -6.03
C GLY A 122 -13.77 12.66 -6.04
N MET A 123 -12.95 12.92 -7.06
CA MET A 123 -12.09 14.10 -7.14
C MET A 123 -12.86 15.42 -7.22
N THR A 124 -12.27 16.48 -6.64
CA THR A 124 -12.71 17.85 -6.89
C THR A 124 -12.47 18.24 -8.35
N ARG A 125 -13.29 19.18 -8.87
CA ARG A 125 -13.15 19.67 -10.26
C ARG A 125 -11.74 20.21 -10.55
N GLN A 126 -11.13 20.91 -9.58
CA GLN A 126 -9.80 21.47 -9.71
C GLN A 126 -8.73 20.37 -9.85
N MET A 127 -8.79 19.34 -9.00
CA MET A 127 -7.88 18.21 -9.09
C MET A 127 -8.00 17.49 -10.44
N ARG A 128 -9.22 17.26 -10.92
CA ARG A 128 -9.43 16.61 -12.24
C ARG A 128 -8.73 17.35 -13.37
N ILE A 129 -8.81 18.69 -13.38
CA ILE A 129 -8.15 19.52 -14.39
C ILE A 129 -6.63 19.45 -14.24
N ASN A 130 -6.11 19.50 -13.00
CA ASN A 130 -4.66 19.44 -12.77
C ASN A 130 -4.05 18.09 -13.16
N VAL A 131 -4.78 16.99 -12.89
CA VAL A 131 -4.32 15.61 -13.10
C VAL A 131 -4.54 15.15 -14.55
N PHE A 132 -5.69 15.46 -15.14
CA PHE A 132 -6.10 14.94 -16.46
C PHE A 132 -6.30 16.02 -17.54
N GLY A 133 -6.33 17.30 -17.19
CA GLY A 133 -6.57 18.41 -18.12
C GLY A 133 -5.33 18.93 -18.84
N ARG A 134 -4.15 18.34 -18.61
CA ARG A 134 -2.96 18.56 -19.44
C ARG A 134 -2.87 17.46 -20.50
N SER A 135 -3.63 17.62 -21.58
CA SER A 135 -3.47 16.91 -22.84
C SER A 135 -3.21 17.92 -23.95
#